data_AF-A0A512E2F9-F1
#
_entry.id   AF-A0A512E2F9-F1
#
_cell.length_a   1.000
_cell.length_b   1.000
_cell.length_c   1.000
_cell.angle_alpha   90.00
_cell.angle_beta   90.00
_cell.angle_gamma   90.00
#
_symmetry.space_group_name_H-M   'P 1'
#
loop_
_entity.id
_entity.type
_entity.pdbx_description
1 polymer ?
#
loop_
_entity_poly.entity_id
_entity_poly.type
_entity_poly.pdbx_seq_one_letter_code
_entity_poly.pdbx_strand_id
1 'polypeptide(L)' 'MGETQMGISEQSSKELREAEQRIEWVLKHSGMSVWLKTALQAAQHRDSVHVLNDLEILCLLLRQRSQATITAMLDE' A
#
# COMPACT_ATOMS: atom_id res chain seq x y z
N MET A 1 -12.56 -24.56 23.21
CA MET A 1 -12.58 -23.25 22.53
C MET A 1 -11.22 -22.56 22.72
N GLY A 2 -10.18 -23.01 22.03
CA GLY A 2 -8.82 -22.49 22.21
C GLY A 2 -7.91 -22.59 20.97
N GLU A 3 -8.24 -23.47 20.03
CA GLU A 3 -7.42 -23.68 18.82
C GLU A 3 -7.70 -22.63 17.73
N THR A 4 -8.95 -22.16 17.61
CA THR A 4 -9.34 -21.17 16.60
C THR A 4 -8.75 -19.77 16.85
N GLN A 5 -8.52 -19.39 18.11
CA GLN A 5 -8.03 -18.06 18.47
C GLN A 5 -6.50 -17.91 18.27
N MET A 6 -5.72 -18.99 18.46
CA MET A 6 -4.27 -18.99 18.22
C MET A 6 -3.94 -18.98 16.72
N GLY A 7 -4.66 -19.75 15.90
CA GLY A 7 -4.41 -19.82 14.45
C GLY A 7 -4.69 -18.51 13.70
N ILE A 8 -5.68 -17.73 14.16
CA ILE A 8 -5.99 -16.41 13.59
C ILE A 8 -4.88 -15.39 13.90
N SER A 9 -4.33 -15.41 15.11
CA SER A 9 -3.24 -14.50 15.51
C SER A 9 -1.94 -14.76 14.75
N GLU A 10 -1.60 -16.03 14.52
CA GLU A 10 -0.40 -16.39 13.76
C GLU A 10 -0.52 -16.03 12.28
N GLN A 11 -1.70 -16.26 11.69
CA GLN A 11 -1.98 -15.91 10.30
C GLN A 11 -1.89 -14.40 10.05
N SER A 12 -2.52 -13.57 10.90
CA SER A 12 -2.40 -12.11 10.79
C SER A 12 -0.97 -11.61 10.96
N SER A 13 -0.17 -12.26 11.83
CA SER A 13 1.25 -11.92 12.00
C SER A 13 2.10 -12.28 10.77
N LYS A 14 1.74 -13.35 10.06
CA LYS A 14 2.39 -13.77 8.83
C LYS A 14 2.08 -12.79 7.70
N GLU A 15 0.80 -12.45 7.53
CA GLU A 15 0.34 -11.49 6.51
C GLU A 15 0.99 -10.11 6.69
N LEU A 16 1.06 -9.62 7.93
CA LEU A 16 1.74 -8.36 8.24
C LEU A 16 3.22 -8.40 7.84
N ARG A 17 3.93 -9.45 8.24
CA ARG A 17 5.36 -9.63 7.90
C ARG A 17 5.60 -9.71 6.39
N GLU A 18 4.74 -10.41 5.65
CA GLU A 18 4.83 -10.46 4.18
C GLU A 18 4.61 -9.08 3.56
N ALA A 19 3.66 -8.29 4.08
CA ALA A 19 3.43 -6.93 3.62
C ALA A 19 4.64 -6.02 3.89
N GLU A 20 5.22 -6.10 5.09
CA GLU A 20 6.43 -5.36 5.46
C GLU A 20 7.62 -5.70 4.56
N GLN A 21 7.84 -6.99 4.27
CA GLN A 21 8.90 -7.45 3.35
C GLN A 21 8.73 -6.88 1.94
N ARG A 22 7.50 -6.83 1.43
CA ARG A 22 7.21 -6.23 0.12
C ARG A 22 7.48 -4.73 0.12
N ILE A 23 7.08 -4.02 1.18
CA ILE A 23 7.38 -2.59 1.33
C ILE A 23 8.89 -2.36 1.35
N GLU A 24 9.64 -3.15 2.12
CA GLU A 24 11.09 -3.02 2.20
C GLU A 24 11.76 -3.26 0.83
N TRP A 25 11.27 -4.23 0.06
CA TRP A 25 11.73 -4.47 -1.30
C TRP A 25 11.51 -3.24 -2.20
N VAL A 26 10.32 -2.62 -2.16
CA VAL A 26 10.00 -1.41 -2.95
C VAL A 26 10.91 -0.25 -2.56
N LEU A 27 11.20 -0.07 -1.27
CA LEU A 27 12.09 1.01 -0.79
C LEU A 27 13.51 0.86 -1.32
N LYS A 28 14.02 -0.38 -1.40
CA LYS A 28 15.36 -0.68 -1.93
C LYS A 28 15.43 -0.64 -3.46
N HIS A 29 14.31 -0.77 -4.17
CA HIS A 29 14.31 -0.87 -5.63
C HIS A 29 14.50 0.49 -6.33
N SER A 30 15.50 0.62 -7.21
CA SER A 30 15.86 1.91 -7.86
C SER A 30 14.84 2.41 -8.89
N GLY A 31 14.02 1.53 -9.47
CA GLY A 31 13.03 1.88 -10.49
C GLY A 31 11.74 2.51 -9.93
N MET A 32 11.59 2.59 -8.62
CA MET A 32 10.39 3.10 -7.97
C MET A 32 10.49 4.61 -7.74
N SER A 33 9.38 5.32 -7.96
CA SER A 33 9.35 6.78 -7.85
C SER A 33 9.65 7.24 -6.42
N VAL A 34 10.31 8.40 -6.31
CA VAL A 34 10.60 9.03 -5.00
C VAL A 34 9.30 9.26 -4.22
N TRP A 35 8.24 9.70 -4.90
CA TRP A 35 6.93 9.92 -4.28
C TRP A 35 6.37 8.65 -3.62
N LEU A 36 6.43 7.49 -4.29
CA LEU A 36 5.99 6.22 -3.72
C LEU A 36 6.81 5.85 -2.49
N LYS A 37 8.15 5.96 -2.58
CA LYS A 37 9.03 5.63 -1.45
C LYS A 37 8.77 6.51 -0.24
N THR A 38 8.61 7.81 -0.44
CA THR A 38 8.29 8.75 0.64
C THR A 38 6.93 8.41 1.28
N ALA A 39 5.91 8.09 0.50
CA ALA A 39 4.60 7.68 1.02
C ALA A 39 4.70 6.40 1.88
N LEU A 40 5.44 5.39 1.41
CA LEU A 40 5.65 4.14 2.15
C LEU A 40 6.43 4.35 3.45
N GLN A 41 7.48 5.17 3.44
CA GLN A 41 8.24 5.53 4.64
C GLN A 41 7.36 6.27 5.65
N ALA A 42 6.56 7.23 5.18
CA ALA A 42 5.67 8.00 6.05
C ALA A 42 4.56 7.14 6.68
N ALA A 43 4.12 6.08 5.99
CA ALA A 43 3.08 5.18 6.47
C ALA A 43 3.55 4.29 7.65
N GLN A 44 4.85 4.00 7.78
CA GLN A 44 5.39 3.13 8.84
C GLN A 44 5.12 3.64 10.27
N HIS A 45 4.91 4.95 10.42
CA HIS A 45 4.72 5.59 11.72
C HIS A 45 3.28 6.12 11.92
N ARG A 46 2.36 5.77 11.00
CA ARG A 46 0.96 6.21 11.06
C ARG A 46 0.06 5.08 11.51
N ASP A 47 -1.05 5.47 12.12
CA ASP A 47 -2.15 4.57 12.43
C ASP A 47 -2.71 3.92 11.15
N SER A 48 -2.92 2.60 11.19
CA SER A 48 -3.29 1.81 10.02
C SER A 48 -4.68 2.12 9.48
N VAL A 49 -5.61 2.58 10.33
CA VAL A 49 -6.96 3.00 9.89
C VAL A 49 -6.86 4.29 9.07
N HIS A 50 -6.07 5.24 9.54
CA HIS A 50 -5.82 6.48 8.80
C HIS A 50 -5.08 6.22 7.48
N VAL A 51 -4.07 5.35 7.47
CA VAL A 51 -3.38 4.97 6.23
C VAL A 51 -4.34 4.34 5.23
N LEU A 52 -5.20 3.41 5.68
CA LEU A 52 -6.17 2.76 4.79
C LEU A 52 -7.15 3.78 4.20
N ASN A 53 -7.66 4.71 5.01
CA ASN A 53 -8.54 5.78 4.52
C ASN A 53 -7.86 6.66 3.47
N ASP A 54 -6.61 7.09 3.72
CA ASP A 54 -5.85 7.89 2.77
C ASP A 54 -5.63 7.12 1.45
N LEU A 55 -5.35 5.80 1.52
CA LEU A 55 -5.17 4.96 0.33
C LEU A 55 -6.45 4.85 -0.51
N GLU A 56 -7.61 4.69 0.11
CA GLU A 56 -8.90 4.66 -0.59
C GLU A 56 -9.17 5.99 -1.31
N ILE A 57 -8.89 7.12 -0.65
CA ILE A 57 -9.02 8.45 -1.26
C ILE A 57 -8.06 8.62 -2.44
N LEU A 58 -6.80 8.18 -2.31
CA LEU A 58 -5.83 8.23 -3.40
C LEU A 58 -6.25 7.35 -4.58
N CYS A 59 -6.78 6.16 -4.31
CA CYS A 59 -7.36 5.29 -5.34
C CYS A 59 -8.54 5.96 -6.04
N LEU A 60 -9.43 6.64 -5.32
CA LEU A 60 -10.55 7.36 -5.93
C LEU A 60 -10.06 8.53 -6.81
N LEU A 61 -9.15 9.36 -6.30
CA LEU A 61 -8.77 10.61 -6.96
C LEU A 61 -7.66 10.43 -7.99
N LEU A 62 -6.54 9.81 -7.60
CA LEU A 62 -5.34 9.76 -8.44
C LEU A 62 -5.42 8.68 -9.51
N ARG A 63 -6.06 7.53 -9.22
CA ARG A 63 -6.21 6.47 -10.23
C ARG A 63 -7.08 6.95 -11.38
N GLN A 64 -8.25 7.53 -11.06
CA GLN A 64 -9.18 8.04 -12.08
C GLN A 64 -8.51 9.14 -12.92
N ARG A 65 -7.87 10.12 -12.27
CA ARG A 65 -7.15 11.19 -12.97
C ARG A 65 -6.06 10.63 -13.88
N SER A 66 -5.20 9.75 -13.37
CA SER A 66 -4.09 9.17 -14.15
C SER A 66 -4.60 8.38 -15.35
N GLN A 67 -5.66 7.60 -15.18
CA GLN A 67 -6.27 6.84 -16.26
C GLN A 67 -6.84 7.76 -17.35
N ALA A 68 -7.58 8.79 -16.95
CA ALA A 68 -8.14 9.76 -17.90
C ALA A 68 -7.05 10.49 -18.68
N THR A 69 -5.96 10.89 -18.01
CA THR A 69 -4.81 11.52 -18.67
C THR A 69 -4.15 10.58 -19.68
N ILE A 70 -3.93 9.30 -19.34
CA ILE A 70 -3.36 8.32 -20.27
C ILE A 70 -4.27 8.12 -21.49
N THR A 71 -5.58 7.96 -21.27
CA THR A 71 -6.54 7.81 -22.37
C THR A 71 -6.51 9.01 -23.30
N ALA A 72 -6.55 10.23 -22.77
CA ALA A 72 -6.47 11.45 -23.58
C ALA A 72 -5.19 11.53 -24.42
N MET A 73 -4.04 11.06 -23.90
CA MET A 73 -2.77 11.01 -24.64
C MET A 73 -2.73 9.93 -25.75
N LEU A 74 -3.59 8.93 -25.68
CA LEU A 74 -3.66 7.85 -26.68
C LEU A 74 -4.69 8.14 -27.79
N ASP A 75 -5.64 9.04 -27.53
CA ASP A 75 -6.67 9.48 -28.48
C ASP A 75 -6.21 10.65 -29.37
N GLU A 76 -5.03 11.24 -29.09
CA GLU A 76 -4.31 12.25 -29.92
C GLU A 76 -3.36 11.61 -30.95
#